data_AF-A0A952A5X1-F1
#
_entry.id   AF-A0A952A5X1-F1
#
_cell.length_a   1.000
_cell.length_b   1.000
_cell.length_c   1.000
_cell.angle_alpha   90.00
_cell.angle_beta   90.00
_cell.angle_gamma   90.00
#
_symmetry.space_group_name_H-M   'P 1'
#
loop_
_entity.id
_entity.type
_entity.pdbx_description
1 polymer ?
#
loop_
_entity_poly.entity_id
_entity_poly.type
_entity_poly.pdbx_seq_one_letter_code
_entity_poly.pdbx_strand_id
1 'polypeptide(L)'
;MTGLDPDVAALLDTMRASGAPPLWTLPVAEARRQLSAATAQMAPEAPEVDSRDLSIPGDGTDVAVRVYGDADAQGPMLLLIHGGGWALGGIETHDAIARAVSAGADATVVSV
;
A
#
# COMPACT_ATOMS: atom_id res chain seq x y z
N MET A 1 -19.20 7.34 -22.05
CA MET A 1 -18.66 7.88 -20.78
C MET A 1 -17.22 8.34 -21.04
N THR A 2 -17.01 9.57 -21.49
CA THR A 2 -15.71 10.03 -22.02
C THR A 2 -15.10 11.18 -21.20
N GLY A 3 -15.25 11.17 -19.88
CA GLY A 3 -14.64 12.17 -18.98
C GLY A 3 -14.01 11.51 -17.75
N LEU A 4 -12.99 12.15 -17.18
CA LEU A 4 -12.43 11.78 -15.88
C LEU A 4 -13.48 12.01 -14.80
N ASP A 5 -13.41 11.21 -13.74
CA ASP A 5 -14.14 11.50 -12.50
C ASP A 5 -13.71 12.89 -11.96
N PRO A 6 -14.64 13.74 -11.49
CA PRO A 6 -14.32 15.10 -11.03
C PRO A 6 -13.26 15.15 -9.93
N ASP A 7 -13.26 14.19 -9.00
CA ASP A 7 -12.31 14.17 -7.89
C ASP A 7 -10.92 13.77 -8.40
N VAL A 8 -10.87 12.83 -9.34
CA VAL A 8 -9.63 12.45 -10.03
C VAL A 8 -9.07 13.62 -10.86
N ALA A 9 -9.94 14.38 -11.54
CA ALA A 9 -9.53 15.56 -12.29
C ALA A 9 -8.92 16.64 -11.37
N ALA A 10 -9.57 16.93 -10.24
CA ALA A 10 -9.08 17.89 -9.26
C ALA A 10 -7.75 17.46 -8.62
N LEU A 11 -7.59 16.16 -8.33
CA LEU A 11 -6.33 15.60 -7.84
C LEU A 11 -5.20 15.80 -8.87
N LEU A 12 -5.46 15.48 -10.14
CA LEU A 12 -4.47 15.65 -11.20
C LEU A 12 -4.07 17.12 -11.39
N ASP A 13 -5.00 18.05 -11.28
CA ASP A 13 -4.70 19.49 -11.36
C ASP A 13 -3.84 19.95 -10.19
N THR A 14 -4.09 19.44 -8.98
CA THR A 14 -3.25 19.68 -7.80
C THR A 14 -1.84 19.13 -8.00
N MET A 15 -1.72 17.90 -8.52
CA MET A 15 -0.42 17.27 -8.80
C MET A 15 0.37 18.06 -9.86
N ARG A 16 -0.29 18.52 -10.93
CA ARG A 16 0.33 19.37 -11.97
C ARG A 16 0.81 20.71 -11.42
N ALA A 17 0.01 21.33 -10.55
CA ALA A 17 0.34 22.62 -9.94
C ALA A 17 1.52 22.55 -8.96
N SER A 18 1.81 21.37 -8.40
CA SER A 18 2.93 21.18 -7.46
C SER A 18 4.31 21.46 -8.06
N GLY A 19 4.45 21.33 -9.39
CA GLY A 19 5.74 21.45 -10.08
C GLY A 19 6.75 20.34 -9.71
N ALA A 20 6.31 19.28 -9.01
CA ALA A 20 7.18 18.17 -8.65
C ALA A 20 7.74 17.48 -9.92
N PRO A 21 9.03 17.12 -9.95
CA PRO A 21 9.60 16.40 -11.07
C PRO A 21 8.99 15.00 -11.17
N PRO A 22 8.96 14.38 -12.36
CA PRO A 22 8.47 13.02 -12.49
C PRO A 22 9.30 12.04 -11.68
N LEU A 23 8.66 11.09 -10.98
CA LEU A 23 9.32 10.16 -10.04
C LEU A 23 10.48 9.37 -10.66
N TRP A 24 10.39 9.01 -11.94
CA TRP A 24 11.45 8.26 -12.64
C TRP A 24 12.70 9.09 -12.96
N THR A 25 12.64 10.41 -12.77
CA THR A 25 13.80 11.30 -12.92
C THR A 25 14.58 11.47 -11.61
N LEU A 26 14.02 11.00 -10.50
CA LEU A 26 14.62 11.09 -9.17
C LEU A 26 15.49 9.86 -8.85
N PRO A 27 16.49 10.00 -7.96
CA PRO A 27 17.12 8.84 -7.33
C PRO A 27 16.06 7.98 -6.63
N VAL A 28 16.17 6.64 -6.76
CA VAL A 28 15.16 5.70 -6.24
C VAL A 28 14.84 5.91 -4.75
N ALA A 29 15.85 6.19 -3.93
CA ALA A 29 15.65 6.46 -2.51
C ALA A 29 14.78 7.70 -2.25
N GLU A 30 14.90 8.74 -3.08
CA GLU A 30 14.07 9.94 -3.00
C GLU A 30 12.67 9.67 -3.54
N ALA A 31 12.53 8.97 -4.67
CA ALA A 31 11.24 8.59 -5.20
C ALA A 31 10.43 7.74 -4.20
N ARG A 32 11.08 6.83 -3.46
CA ARG A 32 10.46 6.06 -2.36
C ARG A 32 9.94 6.97 -1.25
N ARG A 33 10.77 7.90 -0.78
CA ARG A 33 10.36 8.86 0.27
C ARG A 33 9.18 9.71 -0.15
N GLN A 34 9.20 10.22 -1.38
CA GLN A 34 8.10 11.04 -1.90
C GLN A 34 6.81 10.24 -1.99
N LEU A 35 6.86 9.00 -2.48
CA LEU A 35 5.67 8.14 -2.50
C LEU A 35 5.15 7.88 -1.09
N SER A 36 6.01 7.50 -0.14
CA SER A 36 5.60 7.27 1.25
C SER A 36 4.95 8.49 1.89
N ALA A 37 5.51 9.68 1.68
CA ALA A 37 4.95 10.92 2.21
C ALA A 37 3.59 11.26 1.57
N ALA A 38 3.47 11.13 0.26
CA ALA A 38 2.22 11.37 -0.45
C ALA A 38 1.13 10.39 -0.01
N THR A 39 1.45 9.10 0.11
CA THR A 39 0.53 8.08 0.61
C THR A 39 0.10 8.40 2.04
N ALA A 40 1.00 8.76 2.94
CA ALA A 40 0.65 9.08 4.32
C ALA A 40 -0.32 10.27 4.44
N GLN A 41 -0.24 11.25 3.54
CA GLN A 41 -1.14 12.40 3.50
C GLN A 41 -2.52 12.06 2.91
N MET A 42 -2.59 11.07 2.02
CA MET A 42 -3.78 10.70 1.28
C MET A 42 -4.44 9.41 1.78
N ALA A 43 -3.80 8.70 2.72
CA ALA A 43 -4.28 7.42 3.19
C ALA A 43 -5.69 7.61 3.79
N PRO A 44 -6.69 6.85 3.32
CA PRO A 44 -8.01 6.89 3.93
C PRO A 44 -7.93 6.35 5.36
N GLU A 45 -8.87 6.78 6.20
CA GLU A 45 -9.09 6.14 7.48
C GLU A 45 -9.38 4.65 7.25
N ALA A 46 -8.59 3.79 7.88
CA ALA A 46 -8.68 2.36 7.74
C ALA A 46 -9.31 1.73 8.99
N PRO A 47 -10.10 0.66 8.86
CA PRO A 47 -10.61 -0.07 10.02
C PRO A 47 -9.47 -0.53 10.92
N GLU A 48 -9.69 -0.49 12.23
CA GLU A 48 -8.80 -1.17 13.16
C GLU A 48 -8.94 -2.68 12.96
N VAL A 49 -7.80 -3.33 12.70
CA VAL A 49 -7.67 -4.76 12.48
C VAL A 49 -6.39 -5.20 13.18
N ASP A 50 -6.44 -6.32 13.91
CA ASP A 50 -5.23 -6.88 14.51
C ASP A 50 -4.18 -7.14 13.44
N SER A 51 -2.95 -6.70 13.68
CA SER A 51 -1.87 -6.88 12.73
C SER A 51 -0.57 -7.23 13.43
N ARG A 52 0.23 -8.12 12.82
CA ARG A 52 1.54 -8.51 13.34
C ARG A 52 2.56 -8.71 12.23
N ASP A 53 3.78 -8.29 12.49
CA ASP A 53 4.92 -8.51 11.61
C ASP A 53 5.55 -9.87 11.86
N LEU A 54 5.88 -10.57 10.78
CA LEU A 54 6.57 -11.86 10.79
C LEU A 54 7.74 -11.83 9.82
N SER A 55 8.72 -12.68 10.09
CA SER A 55 9.83 -12.99 9.18
C SER A 55 9.67 -14.43 8.71
N ILE A 56 9.51 -14.65 7.42
CA ILE A 56 9.36 -15.98 6.84
C ILE A 56 10.70 -16.39 6.20
N PRO A 57 11.31 -17.51 6.60
CA PRO A 57 12.53 -17.99 5.97
C PRO A 57 12.35 -18.20 4.46
N GLY A 58 13.17 -17.51 3.67
CA GLY A 58 13.19 -17.65 2.21
C GLY A 58 14.48 -18.29 1.71
N ASP A 59 14.57 -18.50 0.40
CA ASP A 59 15.81 -18.97 -0.23
C ASP A 59 16.84 -17.83 -0.30
N GLY A 60 17.82 -17.86 0.60
CA GLY A 60 18.91 -16.88 0.67
C GLY A 60 18.60 -15.57 1.40
N THR A 61 17.34 -15.22 1.65
CA THR A 61 16.95 -14.07 2.48
C THR A 61 15.57 -14.27 3.09
N ASP A 62 15.41 -13.87 4.34
CA ASP A 62 14.11 -13.82 5.03
C ASP A 62 13.17 -12.80 4.39
N VAL A 63 11.90 -13.16 4.27
CA VAL A 63 10.84 -12.31 3.72
C VAL A 63 10.05 -11.71 4.87
N ALA A 64 10.10 -10.38 5.00
CA ALA A 64 9.25 -9.67 5.95
C ALA A 64 7.81 -9.64 5.44
N VAL A 65 6.86 -9.99 6.31
CA VAL A 65 5.42 -9.95 6.01
C VAL A 65 4.65 -9.32 7.17
N ARG A 66 3.53 -8.66 6.88
CA ARG A 66 2.55 -8.26 7.89
C ARG A 66 1.26 -9.03 7.69
N VAL A 67 0.79 -9.69 8.74
CA VAL A 67 -0.49 -10.40 8.76
C VAL A 67 -1.53 -9.50 9.39
N TYR A 68 -2.69 -9.36 8.75
CA TYR A 68 -3.85 -8.61 9.21
C TYR A 68 -5.05 -9.55 9.39
N GLY A 69 -5.78 -9.37 10.47
CA GLY A 69 -6.92 -10.19 10.86
C GLY A 69 -6.52 -11.37 11.75
N ASP A 70 -7.51 -12.14 12.19
CA ASP A 70 -7.28 -13.32 13.01
C ASP A 70 -6.64 -14.42 12.15
N ALA A 71 -5.40 -14.78 12.49
CA ALA A 71 -4.66 -15.84 11.80
C ALA A 71 -5.20 -17.25 12.12
N ASP A 72 -5.96 -17.39 13.21
CA ASP A 72 -6.52 -18.66 13.67
C ASP A 72 -7.99 -18.84 13.24
N ALA A 73 -8.57 -17.82 12.60
CA ALA A 73 -9.90 -17.92 12.02
C ALA A 73 -9.91 -18.90 10.83
N GLN A 74 -10.91 -19.78 10.78
CA GLN A 74 -11.16 -20.66 9.64
C GLN A 74 -11.81 -19.86 8.50
N GLY A 75 -11.02 -19.05 7.82
CA GLY A 75 -11.47 -18.12 6.77
C GLY A 75 -10.55 -18.11 5.54
N PRO A 76 -10.93 -17.38 4.49
CA PRO A 76 -10.08 -17.18 3.32
C PRO A 76 -8.82 -16.39 3.69
N MET A 77 -7.72 -16.73 3.04
CA MET A 77 -6.46 -15.99 3.14
C MET A 77 -6.14 -15.30 1.81
N LEU A 78 -5.74 -14.03 1.89
CA LEU A 78 -5.36 -13.21 0.75
C LEU A 78 -3.89 -12.83 0.85
N LEU A 79 -3.14 -13.06 -0.22
CA LEU A 79 -1.77 -12.57 -0.35
C LEU A 79 -1.80 -11.19 -1.04
N LEU A 80 -1.36 -10.16 -0.33
CA LEU A 80 -1.20 -8.82 -0.88
C LEU A 80 0.26 -8.60 -1.29
N ILE A 81 0.50 -8.55 -2.60
CA ILE A 81 1.78 -8.15 -3.17
C ILE A 81 1.64 -6.69 -3.60
N HIS A 82 2.38 -5.80 -2.95
CA HIS A 82 2.21 -4.37 -3.17
C HIS A 82 2.64 -3.92 -4.57
N GLY A 83 2.08 -2.78 -5.01
CA GLY A 83 2.42 -2.18 -6.30
C GLY A 83 3.75 -1.42 -6.28
N GLY A 84 3.88 -0.38 -7.10
CA GLY A 84 5.07 0.49 -7.09
C GLY A 84 6.16 0.08 -8.09
N GLY A 85 5.83 -0.78 -9.06
CA GLY A 85 6.71 -1.11 -10.19
C GLY A 85 8.02 -1.76 -9.79
N TRP A 86 8.01 -2.56 -8.71
CA TRP A 86 9.18 -3.22 -8.09
C TRP A 86 10.27 -2.27 -7.56
N ALA A 87 10.08 -0.96 -7.68
CA ALA A 87 11.03 0.05 -7.26
C ALA A 87 10.55 0.81 -6.02
N LEU A 88 9.25 1.04 -5.89
CA LEU A 88 8.65 1.91 -4.89
C LEU A 88 7.67 1.17 -3.99
N GLY A 89 7.28 1.79 -2.88
CA GLY A 89 6.31 1.25 -1.94
C GLY A 89 6.93 0.34 -0.89
N GLY A 90 6.05 -0.32 -0.14
CA GLY A 90 6.34 -1.20 0.99
C GLY A 90 5.12 -1.31 1.90
N ILE A 91 5.22 -2.12 2.96
CA ILE A 91 4.13 -2.42 3.90
C ILE A 91 3.39 -1.16 4.36
N GLU A 92 4.13 -0.14 4.81
CA GLU A 92 3.53 1.08 5.35
C GLU A 92 2.72 1.88 4.30
N THR A 93 3.10 1.82 3.03
CA THR A 93 2.34 2.50 1.96
C THR A 93 1.06 1.78 1.56
N HIS A 94 0.87 0.53 1.99
CA HIS A 94 -0.29 -0.28 1.64
C HIS A 94 -1.05 -0.78 2.88
N ASP A 95 -0.66 -0.34 4.09
CA ASP A 95 -1.25 -0.77 5.37
C ASP A 95 -2.76 -0.48 5.43
N ALA A 96 -3.17 0.74 5.08
CA ALA A 96 -4.58 1.12 5.04
C ALA A 96 -5.43 0.25 4.09
N ILE A 97 -4.87 -0.12 2.94
CA ILE A 97 -5.54 -1.00 1.96
C ILE A 97 -5.63 -2.42 2.52
N ALA A 98 -4.55 -2.94 3.10
CA ALA A 98 -4.53 -4.27 3.69
C ALA A 98 -5.58 -4.42 4.81
N ARG A 99 -5.69 -3.41 5.68
CA ARG A 99 -6.73 -3.33 6.72
C ARG A 99 -8.15 -3.30 6.14
N ALA A 100 -8.38 -2.42 5.17
CA ALA A 100 -9.68 -2.29 4.53
C ALA A 100 -10.11 -3.59 3.83
N VAL A 101 -9.17 -4.27 3.16
CA VAL A 101 -9.43 -5.57 2.52
C VAL A 101 -9.69 -6.66 3.56
N SER A 102 -8.88 -6.74 4.62
CA SER A 102 -9.07 -7.74 5.67
C SER A 102 -10.45 -7.60 6.34
N ALA A 103 -10.82 -6.38 6.75
CA ALA A 103 -12.11 -6.10 7.36
C ALA A 103 -13.28 -6.28 6.39
N GLY A 104 -13.15 -5.79 5.14
CA GLY A 104 -14.23 -5.81 4.16
C GLY A 104 -14.52 -7.20 3.57
N ALA A 105 -13.49 -8.07 3.51
CA ALA A 105 -13.61 -9.42 2.99
C ALA A 105 -13.78 -10.50 4.07
N ASP A 106 -13.73 -10.13 5.35
CA ASP A 106 -13.67 -11.07 6.48
C ASP A 106 -12.60 -12.14 6.27
N ALA A 107 -11.39 -11.66 5.97
CA ALA A 107 -10.28 -12.49 5.49
C ALA A 107 -8.96 -12.13 6.17
N THR A 108 -8.12 -13.13 6.39
CA THR A 108 -6.72 -12.91 6.80
C THR A 108 -5.95 -12.37 5.59
N VAL A 109 -5.30 -11.21 5.72
CA VAL A 109 -4.44 -10.65 4.66
C VAL A 109 -2.99 -10.80 5.07
N VAL A 110 -2.16 -11.38 4.20
CA VAL A 110 -0.71 -11.45 4.36
C VAL A 110 -0.08 -10.50 3.34
N SER A 111 0.46 -9.38 3.79
CA SER A 111 1.18 -8.43 2.94
C SER A 111 2.65 -8.79 2.84
N VAL A 112 3.15 -8.82 1.61
CA VAL A 112 4.56 -9.03 1.25
C VAL A 112 5.11 -7.79 0.57
#